data_AF-A0AA50WUF5-F1
#
_entry.id   AF-A0AA50WUF5-F1
#
_cell.length_a   1.000
_cell.length_b   1.000
_cell.length_c   1.000
_cell.angle_alpha   90.00
_cell.angle_beta   90.00
_cell.angle_gamma   90.00
#
_symmetry.space_group_name_H-M   'P 1'
#
loop_
_entity.id
_entity.type
_entity.pdbx_description
1 polymer ?
#
loop_
_entity_poly.entity_id
_entity_poly.type
_entity_poly.pdbx_seq_one_letter_code
_entity_poly.pdbx_strand_id
1 'polypeptide(L)'
;ITDVFKFDDKYEENEQKYKTLSKEILGSEAESGEEDGPDGSGSEESEEEEEDGEKKDMMIIDKTETNLVALRRTIYLTINSSLDFEECAHKLMKMQLKPGQEIELCHMFLDCCAEQRTYEKFYGLLAQRFCNINRIYIGPFEEIFKDSYATA
;
A
#
# COMPACT_ATOMS: atom_id res chain seq x y z
N ILE A 1 -13.65 -34.07 -1.85
CA ILE A 1 -14.39 -34.32 -3.11
C ILE A 1 -15.39 -33.18 -3.32
N THR A 2 -14.88 -31.95 -3.38
CA THR A 2 -15.64 -30.71 -3.55
C THR A 2 -15.52 -30.17 -4.99
N ASP A 3 -14.56 -30.67 -5.77
CA ASP A 3 -14.36 -30.33 -7.19
C ASP A 3 -15.20 -31.17 -8.17
N VAL A 4 -16.23 -31.87 -7.70
CA VAL A 4 -17.11 -32.68 -8.56
C VAL A 4 -18.55 -32.29 -8.29
N PHE A 5 -19.26 -31.91 -9.35
CA PHE A 5 -20.69 -31.55 -9.28
C PHE A 5 -21.50 -32.71 -8.71
N LYS A 6 -22.34 -32.40 -7.73
CA LYS A 6 -23.25 -33.33 -7.08
C LYS A 6 -24.57 -32.62 -6.82
N PHE A 7 -25.64 -33.38 -6.87
CA PHE A 7 -26.96 -32.90 -6.47
C PHE A 7 -26.93 -32.49 -5.00
N ASP A 8 -27.45 -31.29 -4.71
CA ASP A 8 -27.58 -30.74 -3.36
C ASP A 8 -29.07 -30.65 -3.00
N ASP A 9 -29.51 -31.47 -2.04
CA ASP A 9 -30.89 -31.47 -1.54
C ASP A 9 -31.28 -30.12 -0.91
N LYS A 10 -30.30 -29.28 -0.55
CA LYS A 10 -30.49 -27.96 0.08
C LYS A 10 -30.09 -26.80 -0.84
N TYR A 11 -30.09 -27.03 -2.16
CA TYR A 11 -29.70 -26.04 -3.15
C TYR A 11 -30.39 -24.68 -2.93
N GLU A 12 -31.72 -24.67 -2.79
CA GLU A 12 -32.50 -23.43 -2.62
C GLU A 12 -32.07 -22.63 -1.38
N GLU A 13 -31.85 -23.28 -0.24
CA GLU A 13 -31.40 -22.61 0.99
C GLU A 13 -29.98 -22.07 0.86
N ASN A 14 -29.09 -22.83 0.21
CA ASN A 14 -27.68 -22.46 0.04
C ASN A 14 -27.53 -21.32 -0.98
N GLU A 15 -28.33 -21.32 -2.04
CA GLU A 15 -28.38 -20.26 -3.03
C GLU A 15 -28.89 -18.95 -2.40
N GLN A 16 -29.95 -18.99 -1.58
CA GLN A 16 -30.46 -17.81 -0.88
C GLN A 16 -29.44 -17.22 0.10
N LYS A 17 -28.73 -18.08 0.86
CA LYS A 17 -27.63 -17.64 1.74
C LYS A 17 -26.51 -17.01 0.93
N TYR A 18 -26.16 -17.59 -0.21
CA TYR A 18 -25.14 -17.05 -1.10
C TYR A 18 -25.55 -15.70 -1.69
N LYS A 19 -26.79 -15.55 -2.17
CA LYS A 19 -27.32 -14.27 -2.69
C LYS A 19 -27.31 -13.18 -1.63
N THR A 20 -27.75 -13.50 -0.41
CA THR A 20 -27.74 -12.57 0.71
C THR A 20 -26.33 -12.11 1.05
N LEU A 21 -25.39 -13.06 1.16
CA LEU A 21 -23.99 -12.78 1.45
C LEU A 21 -23.30 -12.01 0.31
N SER A 22 -23.60 -12.35 -0.94
CA SER A 22 -23.08 -11.68 -2.14
C SER A 22 -23.52 -10.22 -2.18
N LYS A 23 -24.81 -9.96 -1.95
CA LYS A 23 -25.38 -8.60 -1.91
C LYS A 23 -24.81 -7.77 -0.75
N GLU A 24 -24.53 -8.40 0.38
CA GLU A 24 -23.89 -7.74 1.54
C GLU A 24 -22.43 -7.34 1.24
N ILE A 25 -21.68 -8.20 0.55
CA ILE A 25 -20.25 -7.97 0.29
C ILE A 25 -20.03 -7.05 -0.91
N LEU A 26 -20.74 -7.26 -2.01
CA LEU A 26 -20.51 -6.61 -3.31
C LEU A 26 -21.51 -5.49 -3.62
N GLY A 27 -22.60 -5.36 -2.86
CA GLY A 27 -23.68 -4.43 -3.15
C GLY A 27 -24.67 -4.93 -4.21
N SER A 28 -25.75 -4.18 -4.43
CA SER A 28 -26.85 -4.52 -5.36
C SER A 28 -26.47 -4.55 -6.84
N GLU A 29 -25.28 -4.06 -7.21
CA GLU A 29 -24.76 -4.10 -8.60
C GLU A 29 -24.35 -5.50 -9.06
N ALA A 30 -24.21 -6.47 -8.15
CA ALA A 30 -23.78 -7.82 -8.52
C ALA A 30 -24.87 -8.67 -9.23
N GLU A 31 -26.13 -8.21 -9.26
CA GLU A 31 -27.24 -8.93 -9.88
C GLU A 31 -27.61 -8.44 -11.30
N SER A 32 -26.89 -7.45 -11.85
CA SER A 32 -27.09 -6.98 -13.24
C SER A 32 -26.33 -7.82 -14.28
N GLY A 33 -26.10 -9.10 -13.98
CA GLY A 33 -25.48 -10.09 -14.86
C GLY A 33 -26.43 -11.25 -15.16
N GLU A 34 -27.70 -10.97 -15.47
CA GLU A 34 -28.61 -11.97 -15.99
C GLU A 34 -28.21 -12.36 -17.43
N GLU A 35 -27.63 -13.56 -17.51
CA GLU A 35 -27.64 -14.52 -18.62
C GLU A 35 -27.75 -13.99 -20.07
N ASP A 36 -26.59 -13.84 -20.72
CA ASP A 36 -26.49 -13.71 -22.18
C ASP A 36 -26.87 -15.05 -22.86
N GLY A 37 -28.04 -15.07 -23.50
CA GLY A 37 -28.52 -16.14 -24.39
C GLY A 37 -29.69 -15.66 -25.26
N PRO A 38 -29.75 -16.01 -26.56
CA PRO A 38 -29.99 -15.02 -27.61
C PRO A 38 -31.45 -14.89 -28.10
N ASP A 39 -31.73 -13.70 -28.65
CA ASP A 39 -32.82 -13.32 -29.57
C ASP A 39 -34.10 -12.72 -28.94
N GLY A 40 -34.41 -11.47 -29.30
CA GLY A 40 -35.68 -10.82 -28.96
C GLY A 40 -35.63 -9.29 -28.90
N SER A 41 -35.62 -8.63 -30.05
CA SER A 41 -35.85 -7.18 -30.19
C SER A 41 -37.13 -6.71 -29.46
N GLY A 42 -37.00 -5.73 -28.56
CA GLY A 42 -38.13 -5.00 -27.98
C GLY A 42 -37.68 -3.83 -27.11
N SER A 43 -37.61 -2.63 -27.69
CA SER A 43 -37.48 -1.37 -26.95
C SER A 43 -38.70 -1.17 -26.06
N GLU A 44 -38.51 -1.04 -24.75
CA GLU A 44 -39.40 -0.26 -23.89
C GLU A 44 -38.58 0.56 -22.89
N GLU A 45 -38.90 1.85 -22.87
CA GLU A 45 -38.26 2.92 -22.11
C GLU A 45 -38.44 2.65 -20.60
N SER A 46 -37.33 2.52 -19.89
CA SER A 46 -37.34 2.41 -18.43
C SER A 46 -36.87 3.73 -17.86
N GLU A 47 -37.80 4.42 -17.19
CA GLU A 47 -37.62 5.67 -16.49
C GLU A 47 -36.43 5.55 -15.52
N GLU A 48 -35.41 6.38 -15.72
CA GLU A 48 -34.26 6.52 -14.83
C GLU A 48 -34.76 7.13 -13.52
N GLU A 49 -35.23 6.30 -12.58
CA GLU A 49 -35.29 6.69 -11.18
C GLU A 49 -33.86 6.86 -10.70
N GLU A 50 -33.46 8.12 -10.53
CA GLU A 50 -32.28 8.53 -9.77
C GLU A 50 -32.45 8.10 -8.31
N GLU A 51 -32.20 6.82 -8.03
CA GLU A 51 -31.82 6.42 -6.68
C GLU A 51 -30.43 6.99 -6.41
N ASP A 52 -30.42 8.09 -5.64
CA ASP A 52 -29.31 8.62 -4.87
C ASP A 52 -28.80 7.53 -3.91
N GLY A 53 -28.15 6.53 -4.50
CA GLY A 53 -27.45 5.47 -3.80
C GLY A 53 -26.26 6.12 -3.15
N GLU A 54 -26.40 6.47 -1.86
CA GLU A 54 -25.31 6.83 -0.97
C GLU A 54 -24.14 5.90 -1.28
N LYS A 55 -23.13 6.44 -1.97
CA LYS A 55 -21.85 5.78 -2.18
C LYS A 55 -21.28 5.57 -0.78
N LYS A 56 -21.64 4.45 -0.15
CA LYS A 56 -20.95 3.96 1.04
C LYS A 56 -19.50 3.97 0.63
N ASP A 57 -18.76 4.88 1.24
CA ASP A 57 -17.32 5.03 1.08
C ASP A 57 -16.73 3.65 1.36
N MET A 58 -16.56 2.85 0.29
CA MET A 58 -15.90 1.56 0.35
C MET A 58 -14.45 1.91 0.60
N MET A 59 -14.13 2.11 1.88
CA MET A 59 -12.79 2.45 2.33
C MET A 59 -11.91 1.25 2.00
N ILE A 60 -11.21 1.31 0.87
CA ILE A 60 -10.28 0.27 0.46
C ILE A 60 -9.12 0.30 1.45
N ILE A 61 -9.13 -0.64 2.40
CA ILE A 61 -8.04 -0.81 3.37
C ILE A 61 -6.93 -1.58 2.68
N ASP A 62 -5.94 -0.85 2.19
CA ASP A 62 -4.73 -1.44 1.61
C ASP A 62 -3.85 -2.07 2.72
N LYS A 63 -3.74 -3.41 2.70
CA LYS A 63 -2.88 -4.20 3.59
C LYS A 63 -1.54 -4.57 2.97
N THR A 64 -1.25 -4.12 1.75
CA THR A 64 -0.10 -4.62 0.97
C THR A 64 1.21 -3.85 1.19
N GLU A 65 1.21 -2.81 2.05
CA GLU A 65 2.37 -1.95 2.36
C GLU A 65 3.14 -1.43 1.12
N THR A 66 2.50 -1.43 -0.05
CA THR A 66 3.13 -1.16 -1.35
C THR A 66 3.77 0.22 -1.41
N ASN A 67 3.13 1.20 -0.79
CA ASN A 67 3.64 2.55 -0.67
C ASN A 67 4.95 2.64 0.13
N LEU A 68 5.10 1.86 1.21
CA LEU A 68 6.33 1.82 2.00
C LEU A 68 7.46 1.16 1.21
N VAL A 69 7.18 0.05 0.54
CA VAL A 69 8.17 -0.64 -0.31
C VAL A 69 8.64 0.26 -1.46
N ALA A 70 7.72 0.98 -2.10
CA ALA A 70 8.06 1.94 -3.15
C ALA A 70 8.95 3.08 -2.62
N LEU A 71 8.66 3.60 -1.43
CA LEU A 71 9.47 4.61 -0.76
C LEU A 71 10.89 4.09 -0.50
N ARG A 72 11.03 2.92 0.15
CA ARG A 72 12.33 2.28 0.43
C ARG A 72 13.16 2.11 -0.83
N ARG A 73 12.55 1.59 -1.90
CA ARG A 73 13.21 1.41 -3.19
C ARG A 73 13.70 2.74 -3.78
N THR A 74 12.91 3.80 -3.67
CA THR A 74 13.27 5.12 -4.18
C THR A 74 14.45 5.72 -3.41
N ILE A 75 14.45 5.60 -2.08
CA ILE A 75 15.55 6.05 -1.23
C ILE A 75 16.83 5.29 -1.56
N TYR A 76 16.76 3.95 -1.60
CA TYR A 76 17.91 3.09 -1.92
C TYR A 76 18.53 3.44 -3.28
N LEU A 77 17.71 3.60 -4.31
CA LEU A 77 18.20 3.98 -5.65
C LEU A 77 18.80 5.38 -5.66
N THR A 78 18.25 6.32 -4.89
CA THR A 78 18.78 7.69 -4.79
C THR A 78 20.14 7.72 -4.10
N ILE A 79 20.32 6.91 -3.05
CA ILE A 79 21.60 6.78 -2.34
C ILE A 79 22.65 6.16 -3.26
N ASN A 80 22.34 5.00 -3.87
CA ASN A 80 23.31 4.28 -4.70
C ASN A 80 23.62 4.95 -6.05
N SER A 81 22.77 5.85 -6.53
CA SER A 81 23.04 6.64 -7.74
C SER A 81 23.77 7.96 -7.46
N SER A 82 24.01 8.29 -6.20
CA SER A 82 24.70 9.53 -5.80
C SER A 82 26.15 9.22 -5.41
N LEU A 83 27.07 10.07 -5.88
CA LEU A 83 28.50 9.92 -5.57
C LEU A 83 28.89 10.73 -4.33
N ASP A 84 28.31 11.92 -4.18
CA ASP A 84 28.59 12.85 -3.08
C ASP A 84 27.40 12.94 -2.11
N PHE A 85 27.70 13.06 -0.82
CA PHE A 85 26.67 13.10 0.23
C PHE A 85 25.85 14.40 0.17
N GLU A 86 26.42 15.52 -0.29
CA GLU A 86 25.70 16.78 -0.42
C GLU A 86 24.66 16.71 -1.54
N GLU A 87 25.03 16.11 -2.68
CA GLU A 87 24.12 15.86 -3.79
C GLU A 87 23.00 14.91 -3.38
N CYS A 88 23.35 13.82 -2.69
CA CYS A 88 22.38 12.86 -2.18
C CYS A 88 21.39 13.52 -1.22
N ALA A 89 21.88 14.30 -0.24
CA ALA A 89 21.04 15.04 0.69
C ALA A 89 20.07 15.99 -0.05
N HIS A 90 20.57 16.71 -1.05
CA HIS A 90 19.72 17.62 -1.82
C HIS A 90 18.63 16.88 -2.61
N LYS A 91 18.95 15.73 -3.24
CA LYS A 91 17.96 14.90 -3.94
C LYS A 91 16.89 14.36 -2.98
N LEU A 92 17.31 13.82 -1.84
CA LEU A 92 16.41 13.26 -0.83
C LEU A 92 15.51 14.34 -0.21
N MET A 93 16.01 15.56 -0.01
CA MET A 93 15.21 16.68 0.51
C MET A 93 14.16 17.21 -0.49
N LYS A 94 14.33 16.92 -1.79
CA LYS A 94 13.31 17.21 -2.81
C LYS A 94 12.18 16.18 -2.81
N MET A 95 12.38 15.01 -2.19
CA MET A 95 11.31 14.04 -2.00
C MET A 95 10.34 14.60 -0.97
N GLN A 96 9.08 14.78 -1.36
CA GLN A 96 8.03 15.20 -0.43
C GLN A 96 7.64 14.01 0.43
N LEU A 97 8.31 13.86 1.58
CA LEU A 97 7.98 12.85 2.57
C LEU A 97 6.70 13.25 3.31
N LYS A 98 5.81 12.28 3.51
CA LYS A 98 4.65 12.47 4.37
C LYS A 98 5.11 12.44 5.84
N PRO A 99 4.43 13.18 6.74
CA PRO A 99 4.71 13.09 8.17
C PRO A 99 4.65 11.64 8.66
N GLY A 100 5.68 11.18 9.34
CA GLY A 100 5.86 9.80 9.82
C GLY A 100 6.80 8.95 8.97
N GLN A 101 7.09 9.34 7.73
CA GLN A 101 8.02 8.61 6.85
C GLN A 101 9.48 8.97 7.09
N GLU A 102 9.76 9.98 7.91
CA GLU A 102 11.11 10.42 8.24
C GLU A 102 11.89 9.35 9.01
N ILE A 103 11.20 8.56 9.86
CA ILE A 103 11.79 7.44 10.59
C ILE A 103 12.26 6.37 9.60
N GLU A 104 11.44 6.07 8.60
CA GLU A 104 11.77 5.10 7.55
C GLU A 104 12.98 5.55 6.72
N LEU A 105 13.11 6.85 6.44
CA LEU A 105 14.31 7.40 5.81
C LEU A 105 15.57 7.14 6.64
N CYS A 106 15.50 7.38 7.96
CA CYS A 106 16.61 7.12 8.88
C CYS A 106 16.99 5.63 8.94
N HIS A 107 16.01 4.71 8.96
CA HIS A 107 16.26 3.28 8.87
C HIS A 107 16.98 2.92 7.58
N MET A 108 16.47 3.40 6.44
CA MET A 108 17.08 3.13 5.14
C MET A 108 18.54 3.58 5.05
N PHE A 109 18.93 4.67 5.73
CA PHE A 109 20.35 5.10 5.74
C PHE A 109 21.24 4.08 6.44
N LEU A 110 20.76 3.55 7.57
CA LEU A 110 21.52 2.62 8.38
C LEU A 110 21.56 1.23 7.72
N ASP A 111 20.44 0.78 7.15
CA ASP A 111 20.36 -0.49 6.41
C ASP A 111 21.30 -0.47 5.20
N CYS A 112 21.26 0.59 4.38
CA CYS A 112 22.20 0.74 3.26
C CYS A 112 23.65 0.75 3.73
N CYS A 113 23.94 1.37 4.88
CA CYS A 113 25.28 1.40 5.46
C CYS A 113 25.72 0.01 5.97
N ALA A 114 24.81 -0.76 6.55
CA ALA A 114 25.07 -2.10 7.09
C ALA A 114 25.26 -3.16 6.00
N GLU A 115 24.63 -2.98 4.83
CA GLU A 115 24.82 -3.85 3.66
C GLU A 115 26.21 -3.71 3.02
N GLN A 116 26.89 -2.57 3.21
CA GLN A 116 28.22 -2.37 2.65
C GLN A 116 29.26 -3.21 3.38
N ARG A 117 30.17 -3.84 2.60
CA ARG A 117 31.24 -4.68 3.14
C ARG A 117 32.20 -3.90 4.06
N THR A 118 32.39 -2.61 3.77
CA THR A 118 33.28 -1.72 4.51
C THR A 118 32.57 -0.42 4.80
N TYR A 119 32.78 0.11 6.00
CA TYR A 119 32.21 1.39 6.38
C TYR A 119 32.69 2.52 5.47
N GLU A 120 31.74 3.24 4.89
CA GLU A 120 31.99 4.45 4.12
C GLU A 120 31.57 5.68 4.93
N LYS A 121 32.47 6.67 5.00
CA LYS A 121 32.22 7.95 5.70
C LYS A 121 31.01 8.72 5.13
N PHE A 122 30.65 8.42 3.87
CA PHE A 122 29.49 8.97 3.18
C PHE A 122 28.22 8.93 4.04
N TYR A 123 27.89 7.78 4.63
CA TYR A 123 26.66 7.60 5.41
C TYR A 123 26.64 8.42 6.71
N GLY A 124 27.80 8.54 7.38
CA GLY A 124 27.94 9.37 8.58
C GLY A 124 27.77 10.86 8.28
N LEU A 125 28.37 11.34 7.19
CA LEU A 125 28.24 12.73 6.73
C LEU A 125 26.82 13.05 6.27
N LEU A 126 26.17 12.11 5.57
CA LEU A 126 24.77 12.23 5.14
C LEU A 126 23.84 12.35 6.37
N ALA A 127 23.93 11.43 7.34
CA ALA A 127 23.13 11.47 8.55
C ALA A 127 23.36 12.77 9.35
N GLN A 128 24.62 13.20 9.50
CA GLN A 128 24.96 14.47 10.15
C GLN A 128 24.30 15.66 9.44
N ARG A 129 24.32 15.69 8.11
CA ARG A 129 23.71 16.75 7.32
C ARG A 129 22.21 16.85 7.57
N PHE A 130 21.50 15.72 7.59
CA PHE A 130 20.07 15.68 7.90
C PHE A 130 19.76 16.18 9.31
N CYS A 131 20.52 15.73 10.32
CA CYS A 131 20.36 16.19 11.70
C CYS A 131 20.61 17.70 11.86
N ASN A 132 21.55 18.25 11.09
CA ASN A 132 21.85 19.69 11.10
C ASN A 132 20.77 20.54 10.42
N ILE A 133 20.10 20.02 9.39
CA ILE A 133 19.06 20.77 8.68
C ILE A 133 17.77 20.79 9.50
N ASN A 134 17.34 19.64 10.02
CA ASN A 134 16.12 19.55 10.81
C ASN A 134 16.31 18.63 12.01
N ARG A 135 16.00 19.14 13.21
CA ARG A 135 16.13 18.40 14.46
C ARG A 135 15.16 17.23 14.58
N ILE A 136 14.13 17.18 13.73
CA ILE A 136 13.18 16.06 13.67
C ILE A 136 13.90 14.72 13.42
N TYR A 137 15.01 14.71 12.69
CA TYR A 137 15.75 13.47 12.39
C TYR A 137 16.62 12.97 13.57
N ILE A 138 16.89 13.80 14.58
CA ILE A 138 17.76 13.42 15.70
C ILE A 138 17.11 12.31 16.54
N GLY A 139 15.86 12.49 16.94
CA GLY A 139 15.12 11.51 17.75
C GLY A 139 15.04 10.12 17.09
N PRO A 140 14.63 10.01 15.81
CA PRO A 140 14.67 8.76 15.07
C PRO A 140 16.04 8.09 15.06
N PHE A 141 17.13 8.83 14.80
CA PHE A 141 18.47 8.23 14.83
C PHE A 141 18.88 7.74 16.23
N GLU A 142 18.47 8.44 17.30
CA GLU A 142 18.72 7.99 18.68
C GLU A 142 17.95 6.71 19.03
N GLU A 143 16.68 6.62 18.64
CA GLU A 143 15.86 5.41 18.85
C GLU A 143 16.40 4.23 18.05
N ILE A 144 16.71 4.43 16.75
CA ILE A 144 17.30 3.39 15.90
C ILE A 144 18.61 2.86 16.50
N PHE A 145 19.43 3.73 17.09
CA PHE A 145 20.67 3.32 17.75
C PHE A 145 20.41 2.40 18.95
N LYS A 146 19.43 2.75 19.80
CA LYS A 146 19.03 1.90 20.95
C LYS A 146 18.51 0.55 20.48
N ASP A 147 17.63 0.55 19.48
CA ASP A 147 17.00 -0.66 18.95
C ASP A 147 18.02 -1.59 18.29
N SER A 148 18.92 -1.00 17.49
CA SER A 148 20.00 -1.74 16.83
C SER A 148 20.95 -2.36 17.85
N TYR A 149 21.27 -1.65 18.94
CA TYR A 149 22.13 -2.17 20.00
C TYR A 149 21.44 -3.25 20.85
N ALA A 150 20.13 -3.13 21.09
CA ALA A 150 19.38 -4.12 21.85
C ALA A 150 19.12 -5.42 21.07
N THR A 151 19.08 -5.33 19.74
CA THR A 151 18.77 -6.46 18.84
C THR A 151 20.04 -7.16 18.30
N ALA A 152 21.19 -6.48 18.31
CA ALA A 152 22.49 -7.03 17.93
C ALA A 152 23.05 -8.03 18.95
#